data_AF-A0A950X1Y4-F1
#
_entry.id   AF-A0A950X1Y4-F1
#
_cell.length_a   1.000
_cell.length_b   1.000
_cell.length_c   1.000
_cell.angle_alpha   90.00
_cell.angle_beta   90.00
_cell.angle_gamma   90.00
#
_symmetry.space_group_name_H-M   'P 1'
#
loop_
_entity.id
_entity.type
_entity.pdbx_description
1 polymer ?
#
loop_
_entity_poly.entity_id
_entity_poly.type
_entity_poly.pdbx_seq_one_letter_code
_entity_poly.pdbx_strand_id
1 'polypeptide(L)'
;MNSLGQIASVIRQRKNGNRATYILNRYINYSNICVLSCQFCAFGARKRDPHAFEMAISEIENATAESLRGGITEVHMVGGLHPTLPGEWYIELLETLRALDPNLHIKAFTAIEIRHLAERIFKIPIRDTLEMLRRAGLNSLTGGGAEIFDPVVRDRICRGK
;
A
#
# COMPACT_ATOMS: atom_id res chain seq x y z
N MET A 1 -19.90 -9.42 -28.00
CA MET A 1 -18.59 -9.64 -27.34
C MET A 1 -17.54 -9.74 -28.45
N ASN A 2 -16.48 -8.93 -28.42
CA ASN A 2 -15.45 -8.99 -29.46
C ASN A 2 -14.56 -10.24 -29.30
N SER A 3 -13.79 -10.57 -30.33
CA SER A 3 -12.92 -11.77 -30.34
C SER A 3 -11.93 -11.80 -29.17
N LEU A 4 -11.42 -10.63 -28.76
CA LEU A 4 -10.56 -10.50 -27.58
C LEU A 4 -11.26 -10.96 -26.30
N GLY A 5 -12.49 -10.50 -26.06
CA GLY A 5 -13.29 -10.88 -24.90
C GLY A 5 -13.62 -12.38 -24.88
N GLN A 6 -13.86 -12.99 -26.03
CA GLN A 6 -14.10 -14.43 -26.14
C GLN A 6 -12.86 -15.24 -25.73
N ILE A 7 -11.69 -14.90 -26.27
CA ILE A 7 -10.42 -15.56 -25.93
C ILE A 7 -10.12 -15.40 -24.44
N ALA A 8 -10.25 -14.19 -23.90
CA ALA A 8 -10.05 -13.92 -22.48
C ALA A 8 -11.02 -14.74 -21.60
N SER A 9 -12.29 -14.85 -22.00
CA SER A 9 -13.30 -15.60 -21.27
C SER A 9 -12.98 -17.09 -21.20
N VAL A 10 -12.52 -17.70 -22.31
CA VAL A 10 -12.09 -19.11 -22.33
C VAL A 10 -10.95 -19.36 -21.36
N ILE A 11 -9.92 -18.51 -21.36
CA ILE A 11 -8.76 -18.66 -20.46
C ILE A 11 -9.20 -18.47 -19.00
N ARG A 12 -10.00 -17.44 -18.72
CA ARG A 12 -10.54 -17.16 -17.38
C ARG A 12 -11.36 -18.33 -16.85
N GLN A 13 -12.22 -18.93 -17.67
CA GLN A 13 -13.03 -20.09 -17.30
C GLN A 13 -12.19 -21.34 -17.08
N ARG A 14 -11.13 -21.57 -17.86
CA ARG A 14 -10.20 -22.68 -17.62
C ARG A 14 -9.46 -22.56 -16.29
N LYS A 15 -9.04 -21.35 -15.92
CA LYS A 15 -8.30 -21.09 -14.67
C LYS A 15 -9.21 -21.07 -13.43
N ASN A 16 -10.40 -20.47 -13.55
CA ASN A 16 -11.23 -20.10 -12.40
C ASN A 16 -12.63 -20.76 -12.40
N GLY A 17 -12.99 -21.51 -13.44
CA GLY A 17 -14.35 -22.03 -13.62
C GLY A 17 -15.39 -20.92 -13.69
N ASN A 18 -16.55 -21.17 -13.07
CA ASN A 18 -17.61 -20.18 -12.85
C ASN A 18 -17.54 -19.57 -11.43
N ARG A 19 -16.34 -19.28 -10.93
CA ARG A 19 -16.13 -18.66 -9.62
C ARG A 19 -15.61 -17.23 -9.79
N ALA A 20 -16.17 -16.32 -9.00
CA ALA A 20 -15.63 -14.99 -8.77
C ALA A 20 -15.34 -14.87 -7.27
N THR A 21 -14.13 -14.43 -6.92
CA THR A 21 -13.71 -14.23 -5.53
C THR A 21 -13.71 -12.75 -5.20
N TYR A 22 -14.02 -12.44 -3.95
CA TYR A 22 -13.94 -11.11 -3.39
C TYR A 22 -13.37 -11.20 -1.97
N ILE A 23 -12.97 -10.06 -1.43
CA ILE A 23 -12.59 -9.89 -0.04
C ILE A 23 -13.36 -8.71 0.54
N LEU A 24 -13.60 -8.73 1.84
CA LEU A 24 -14.05 -7.56 2.59
C LEU A 24 -12.84 -6.98 3.31
N ASN A 25 -12.40 -5.79 2.88
CA ASN A 25 -11.24 -5.12 3.44
C ASN A 25 -11.55 -3.70 3.89
N ARG A 26 -10.66 -3.16 4.73
CA ARG A 26 -10.62 -1.73 5.06
C ARG A 26 -9.46 -1.09 4.31
N TYR A 27 -9.77 -0.18 3.39
CA TYR A 27 -8.76 0.60 2.66
C TYR A 27 -8.44 1.90 3.40
N ILE A 28 -7.15 2.17 3.65
CA ILE A 28 -6.68 3.36 4.38
C ILE A 28 -5.51 3.99 3.63
N ASN A 29 -5.63 5.30 3.35
CA ASN A 29 -4.49 6.11 3.00
C ASN A 29 -3.98 6.77 4.28
N TYR A 30 -2.81 6.37 4.81
CA TYR A 30 -2.35 6.92 6.09
C TYR A 30 -1.73 8.33 5.95
N SER A 31 -1.25 8.69 4.76
CA SER A 31 -0.82 10.06 4.44
C SER A 31 -0.77 10.27 2.93
N ASN A 32 -1.10 11.49 2.48
CA ASN A 32 -0.88 11.91 1.08
C ASN A 32 0.41 12.75 0.90
N ILE A 33 1.18 12.95 1.98
CA ILE A 33 2.44 13.70 1.93
C ILE A 33 3.50 12.83 1.26
N CYS A 34 4.12 13.35 0.19
CA CYS A 34 5.03 12.57 -0.63
C CYS A 34 6.16 13.44 -1.19
N VAL A 35 7.37 12.90 -1.24
CA VAL A 35 8.52 13.57 -1.91
C VAL A 35 8.42 13.57 -3.44
N LEU A 36 7.51 12.79 -4.02
CA LEU A 36 7.28 12.70 -5.46
C LEU A 36 6.08 13.52 -5.90
N SER A 37 6.05 13.90 -7.19
CA SER A 37 4.95 14.63 -7.81
C SER A 37 4.55 13.97 -9.15
N CYS A 38 3.95 12.78 -9.05
CA CYS A 38 3.39 12.09 -10.22
C CYS A 38 2.17 12.85 -10.75
N GLN A 39 2.07 13.03 -12.07
CA GLN A 39 1.08 13.94 -12.69
C GLN A 39 -0.38 13.51 -12.54
N PHE A 40 -0.61 12.23 -12.19
CA PHE A 40 -1.93 11.61 -12.08
C PHE A 40 -2.26 11.18 -10.65
N CYS A 41 -1.38 11.47 -9.69
CA CYS A 41 -1.52 11.01 -8.32
C CYS A 41 -2.17 12.09 -7.45
N ALA A 42 -3.12 11.69 -6.60
CA ALA A 42 -3.74 12.57 -5.60
C ALA A 42 -2.85 12.79 -4.35
N PHE A 43 -1.66 12.17 -4.31
CA PHE A 43 -0.62 12.43 -3.32
C PHE A 43 0.40 13.43 -3.88
N GLY A 44 1.48 13.70 -3.15
CA GLY A 44 2.44 14.75 -3.52
C GLY A 44 2.16 16.07 -2.83
N ALA A 45 1.29 16.04 -1.82
CA ALA A 45 1.11 17.16 -0.90
C ALA A 45 2.43 17.40 -0.17
N ARG A 46 2.78 18.68 0.00
CA ARG A 46 3.79 19.10 0.96
C ARG A 46 3.11 19.25 2.31
N LYS A 47 3.84 19.07 3.41
CA LYS A 47 3.30 19.16 4.79
C LYS A 47 2.53 20.47 5.09
N ARG A 48 2.85 21.55 4.39
CA ARG A 48 2.21 22.87 4.53
C ARG A 48 0.98 23.08 3.63
N ASP A 49 0.72 22.16 2.71
CA ASP A 49 -0.36 22.34 1.76
C ASP A 49 -1.71 22.12 2.47
N PRO A 50 -2.75 22.92 2.19
CA PRO A 50 -4.01 22.84 2.94
C PRO A 50 -4.73 21.49 2.86
N HIS A 51 -4.44 20.69 1.84
CA HIS A 51 -5.02 19.36 1.61
C HIS A 51 -4.11 18.22 2.11
N ALA A 52 -2.97 18.54 2.73
CA ALA A 52 -2.07 17.54 3.29
C ALA A 52 -2.70 16.90 4.53
N PHE A 53 -2.56 15.58 4.66
CA PHE A 53 -2.96 14.85 5.85
C PHE A 53 -1.94 13.75 6.19
N GLU A 54 -1.88 13.43 7.47
CA GLU A 54 -1.07 12.38 8.07
C GLU A 54 -1.90 11.86 9.26
N MET A 55 -2.35 10.62 9.19
CA MET A 55 -3.14 9.99 10.25
C MET A 55 -2.24 9.54 11.39
N ALA A 56 -2.68 9.74 12.63
CA ALA A 56 -2.07 9.09 13.78
C ALA A 56 -2.33 7.57 13.76
N ILE A 57 -1.42 6.79 14.36
CA ILE A 57 -1.58 5.33 14.48
C ILE A 57 -2.90 5.00 15.20
N SER A 58 -3.28 5.77 16.22
CA SER A 58 -4.54 5.58 16.95
C SER A 58 -5.78 5.80 16.07
N GLU A 59 -5.74 6.69 15.09
CA GLU A 59 -6.84 6.88 14.14
C GLU A 59 -6.98 5.67 13.21
N ILE A 60 -5.84 5.14 12.75
CA ILE A 60 -5.77 3.94 11.89
C ILE A 60 -6.24 2.70 12.67
N GLU A 61 -5.79 2.56 13.92
CA GLU A 61 -6.18 1.51 14.85
C GLU A 61 -7.70 1.53 15.07
N ASN A 62 -8.26 2.68 15.46
CA ASN A 62 -9.70 2.83 15.70
C ASN A 62 -10.53 2.49 14.46
N ALA A 63 -10.13 3.00 13.28
CA ALA A 63 -10.81 2.69 12.02
C ALA A 63 -10.75 1.20 11.67
N THR A 64 -9.63 0.54 11.98
CA THR A 64 -9.46 -0.90 11.75
C THR A 64 -10.28 -1.72 12.74
N ALA A 65 -10.24 -1.38 14.02
CA ALA A 65 -11.03 -2.02 15.07
C ALA A 65 -12.55 -1.89 14.81
N GLU A 66 -13.00 -0.73 14.34
CA GLU A 66 -14.38 -0.55 13.91
C GLU A 66 -14.72 -1.49 12.75
N SER A 67 -13.86 -1.57 11.74
CA SER A 67 -14.08 -2.39 10.56
C SER A 67 -14.02 -3.89 10.86
N LEU A 68 -13.20 -4.32 11.83
CA LEU A 68 -13.13 -5.69 12.32
C LEU A 68 -14.47 -6.16 12.89
N ARG A 69 -15.21 -5.28 13.60
CA ARG A 69 -16.59 -5.57 14.05
C ARG A 69 -17.55 -5.80 12.89
N GLY A 70 -17.25 -5.24 11.71
CA GLY A 70 -17.98 -5.47 10.46
C GLY A 70 -17.53 -6.71 9.67
N GLY A 71 -16.55 -7.47 10.17
CA GLY A 71 -16.11 -8.73 9.56
C GLY A 71 -15.09 -8.59 8.44
N ILE A 72 -14.32 -7.50 8.38
CA ILE A 72 -13.16 -7.44 7.46
C ILE A 72 -12.16 -8.55 7.80
N THR A 73 -11.41 -8.99 6.80
CA THR A 73 -10.30 -9.95 6.97
C THR A 73 -8.95 -9.37 6.53
N GLU A 74 -8.97 -8.21 5.88
CA GLU A 74 -7.78 -7.51 5.40
C GLU A 74 -7.86 -6.02 5.70
N VAL A 75 -6.73 -5.43 6.09
CA VAL A 75 -6.51 -3.98 5.96
C VAL A 75 -5.55 -3.74 4.81
N HIS A 76 -5.94 -2.84 3.90
CA HIS A 76 -5.16 -2.44 2.74
C HIS A 76 -4.69 -1.01 2.94
N MET A 77 -3.37 -0.80 3.03
CA MET A 77 -2.82 0.53 3.32
C MET A 77 -1.74 0.97 2.35
N VAL A 78 -1.83 2.24 1.92
CA VAL A 78 -0.78 2.92 1.16
C VAL A 78 -0.61 4.34 1.67
N GLY A 79 0.56 4.93 1.46
CA GLY A 79 0.77 6.35 1.68
C GLY A 79 1.70 6.96 0.65
N GLY A 80 1.99 8.24 0.84
CA GLY A 80 3.10 8.89 0.13
C GLY A 80 4.46 8.42 0.63
N LEU A 81 5.50 8.72 -0.15
CA LEU A 81 6.90 8.60 0.28
C LEU A 81 7.19 9.69 1.30
N HIS A 82 6.82 9.43 2.55
CA HIS A 82 6.80 10.45 3.59
C HIS A 82 8.24 10.92 3.93
N PRO A 83 8.52 12.23 3.96
CA PRO A 83 9.88 12.74 4.14
C PRO A 83 10.39 12.64 5.58
N THR A 84 9.49 12.61 6.57
CA THR A 84 9.85 12.78 8.00
C THR A 84 9.23 11.75 8.93
N LEU A 85 8.50 10.75 8.43
CA LEU A 85 7.99 9.71 9.32
C LEU A 85 9.17 8.81 9.70
N PRO A 86 9.44 8.59 11.00
CA PRO A 86 10.55 7.77 11.43
C PRO A 86 10.27 6.29 11.17
N GLY A 87 11.33 5.47 11.11
CA GLY A 87 11.21 4.04 10.84
C GLY A 87 10.34 3.32 11.88
N GLU A 88 10.47 3.74 13.14
CA GLU A 88 9.76 3.23 14.30
C GLU A 88 8.24 3.38 14.15
N TRP A 89 7.77 4.46 13.52
CA TRP A 89 6.33 4.67 13.26
C TRP A 89 5.74 3.56 12.39
N TYR A 90 6.48 3.09 11.37
CA TYR A 90 6.02 2.01 10.50
C TYR A 90 5.99 0.66 11.20
N ILE A 91 6.92 0.43 12.12
CA ILE A 91 6.97 -0.79 12.93
C ILE A 91 5.82 -0.78 13.95
N GLU A 92 5.67 0.31 14.69
CA GLU A 92 4.59 0.50 15.67
C GLU A 92 3.22 0.36 15.01
N LEU A 93 3.01 0.94 13.82
CA LEU A 93 1.77 0.77 13.07
C LEU A 93 1.44 -0.71 12.82
N LEU A 94 2.40 -1.49 12.33
CA LEU A 94 2.19 -2.91 12.02
C LEU A 94 1.94 -3.73 13.28
N GLU A 95 2.68 -3.46 14.36
CA GLU A 95 2.55 -4.14 15.64
C GLU A 95 1.20 -3.84 16.30
N THR A 96 0.76 -2.57 16.28
CA THR A 96 -0.56 -2.15 16.76
C THR A 96 -1.69 -2.86 16.01
N LEU A 97 -1.62 -2.92 14.68
CA LEU A 97 -2.63 -3.61 13.88
C LEU A 97 -2.62 -5.13 14.11
N ARG A 98 -1.45 -5.72 14.32
CA ARG A 98 -1.32 -7.15 14.66
C ARG A 98 -1.88 -7.45 16.04
N ALA A 99 -1.76 -6.53 16.99
CA ALA A 99 -2.30 -6.67 18.34
C ALA A 99 -3.83 -6.63 18.38
N LEU A 100 -4.48 -5.94 17.42
CA LEU A 100 -5.95 -5.93 17.31
C LEU A 100 -6.54 -7.31 16.98
N ASP A 101 -5.94 -8.02 16.02
CA ASP A 101 -6.33 -9.39 15.66
C ASP A 101 -5.14 -10.12 15.02
N PRO A 102 -4.65 -11.23 15.63
CA PRO A 102 -3.57 -12.01 15.05
C PRO A 102 -3.91 -12.62 13.68
N ASN A 103 -5.20 -12.71 13.30
CA ASN A 103 -5.66 -13.23 12.03
C ASN A 103 -5.89 -12.15 10.95
N LEU A 104 -5.82 -10.86 11.30
CA LEU A 104 -5.97 -9.78 10.32
C LEU A 104 -4.85 -9.85 9.27
N HIS A 105 -5.22 -9.89 8.00
CA HIS A 105 -4.24 -9.78 6.92
C HIS A 105 -3.84 -8.32 6.72
N ILE A 106 -2.59 -7.98 7.00
CA ILE A 106 -2.05 -6.64 6.82
C ILE A 106 -1.39 -6.57 5.45
N LYS A 107 -2.09 -5.94 4.50
CA LYS A 107 -1.61 -5.66 3.13
C LYS A 107 -1.21 -4.19 3.04
N ALA A 108 0.05 -3.89 3.25
CA ALA A 108 0.53 -2.51 3.30
C ALA A 108 1.76 -2.26 2.43
N PHE A 109 1.94 -1.00 2.04
CA PHE A 109 3.07 -0.47 1.28
C PHE A 109 3.14 -0.97 -0.16
N THR A 110 3.52 -0.09 -1.07
CA THR A 110 3.89 -0.39 -2.45
C THR A 110 5.37 -0.73 -2.55
N ALA A 111 5.80 -1.28 -3.70
CA ALA A 111 7.23 -1.52 -3.94
C ALA A 111 8.08 -0.23 -3.90
N ILE A 112 7.50 0.92 -4.27
CA ILE A 112 8.20 2.21 -4.20
C ILE A 112 8.33 2.71 -2.75
N GLU A 113 7.32 2.48 -1.90
CA GLU A 113 7.41 2.76 -0.47
C GLU A 113 8.46 1.86 0.19
N ILE A 114 8.51 0.57 -0.12
CA ILE A 114 9.57 -0.33 0.39
C ILE A 114 10.96 0.16 0.00
N ARG A 115 11.15 0.61 -1.25
CA ARG A 115 12.43 1.19 -1.69
C ARG A 115 12.78 2.45 -0.89
N HIS A 116 11.82 3.36 -0.68
CA HIS A 116 12.01 4.55 0.15
C HIS A 116 12.36 4.22 1.59
N LEU A 117 11.62 3.28 2.21
CA LEU A 117 11.89 2.81 3.57
C LEU A 117 13.31 2.23 3.68
N ALA A 118 13.72 1.38 2.75
CA ALA A 118 15.04 0.76 2.75
C ALA A 118 16.16 1.79 2.56
N GLU A 119 16.04 2.68 1.56
CA GLU A 119 17.14 3.57 1.16
C GLU A 119 17.23 4.86 1.99
N ARG A 120 16.09 5.39 2.45
CA ARG A 120 16.02 6.72 3.10
C ARG A 120 15.77 6.65 4.59
N ILE A 121 14.96 5.69 5.04
CA ILE A 121 14.51 5.62 6.43
C ILE A 121 15.40 4.68 7.23
N PHE A 122 15.38 3.38 6.92
CA PHE A 122 16.11 2.36 7.65
C PHE A 122 17.58 2.26 7.24
N LYS A 123 17.92 2.63 6.00
CA LYS A 123 19.29 2.55 5.44
C LYS A 123 19.88 1.14 5.52
N ILE A 124 19.06 0.14 5.22
CA ILE A 124 19.42 -1.28 5.16
C ILE A 124 18.96 -1.87 3.83
N PRO A 125 19.49 -3.04 3.40
CA PRO A 125 19.03 -3.71 2.19
C PRO A 125 17.50 -3.90 2.14
N ILE A 126 16.92 -3.87 0.94
CA ILE A 126 15.48 -4.09 0.72
C ILE A 126 15.02 -5.42 1.34
N ARG A 127 15.85 -6.47 1.21
CA ARG A 127 15.57 -7.78 1.81
C ARG A 127 15.40 -7.66 3.32
N ASP A 128 16.33 -7.01 4.00
CA ASP A 128 16.32 -6.90 5.46
C ASP A 128 15.17 -6.00 5.94
N THR A 129 14.84 -4.95 5.16
CA THR A 129 13.64 -4.14 5.36
C THR A 129 12.37 -4.99 5.30
N LEU A 130 12.22 -5.83 4.27
CA LEU A 130 11.07 -6.72 4.13
C LEU A 130 11.00 -7.76 5.26
N GLU A 131 12.14 -8.34 5.67
CA GLU A 131 12.19 -9.28 6.78
C GLU A 131 11.78 -8.61 8.11
N MET A 132 12.23 -7.38 8.35
CA MET A 132 11.85 -6.58 9.53
C MET A 132 10.36 -6.24 9.54
N LEU A 133 9.81 -5.72 8.44
CA LEU A 133 8.38 -5.41 8.34
C LEU A 133 7.52 -6.68 8.48
N ARG A 134 7.96 -7.81 7.93
CA ARG A 134 7.28 -9.10 8.11
C ARG A 134 7.25 -9.53 9.57
N ARG A 135 8.35 -9.35 10.32
CA ARG A 135 8.40 -9.64 11.77
C ARG A 135 7.46 -8.74 12.56
N ALA A 136 7.34 -7.46 12.17
CA ALA A 136 6.42 -6.51 12.79
C ALA A 136 4.94 -6.80 12.49
N GLY A 137 4.64 -7.60 11.47
CA GLY A 137 3.27 -8.07 11.19
C GLY A 137 2.81 -7.92 9.74
N LEU A 138 3.62 -7.39 8.82
CA LEU A 138 3.24 -7.26 7.41
C LEU A 138 3.06 -8.64 6.75
N ASN A 139 1.92 -8.87 6.09
CA ASN A 139 1.66 -10.13 5.37
C ASN A 139 1.95 -10.04 3.88
N SER A 140 1.53 -8.96 3.21
CA SER A 140 1.80 -8.77 1.78
C SER A 140 1.88 -7.31 1.37
N LEU A 141 2.49 -7.06 0.21
CA LEU A 141 2.56 -5.73 -0.38
C LEU A 141 1.32 -5.43 -1.22
N THR A 142 1.07 -4.15 -1.41
CA THR A 142 0.10 -3.63 -2.38
C THR A 142 0.71 -3.61 -3.79
N GLY A 143 -0.13 -3.72 -4.82
CA GLY A 143 0.31 -3.80 -6.22
C GLY A 143 0.55 -2.45 -6.91
N GLY A 144 0.36 -1.33 -6.21
CA GLY A 144 0.52 0.01 -6.77
C GLY A 144 1.98 0.40 -7.05
N GLY A 145 2.18 1.49 -7.79
CA GLY A 145 3.52 2.10 -7.99
C GLY A 145 4.31 1.59 -9.20
N ALA A 146 3.85 0.52 -9.86
CA ALA A 146 4.42 0.01 -11.11
C ALA A 146 4.24 1.01 -12.26
N GLU A 147 3.03 1.58 -12.41
CA GLU A 147 2.66 2.49 -13.49
C GLU A 147 2.97 1.89 -14.88
N ILE A 148 3.74 2.60 -15.70
CA ILE A 148 4.30 2.09 -16.94
C ILE A 148 5.82 1.94 -16.76
N PHE A 149 6.36 0.78 -17.15
CA PHE A 149 7.80 0.50 -17.04
C PHE A 149 8.64 1.05 -18.19
N ASP A 150 8.01 1.37 -19.33
CA ASP A 150 8.70 2.07 -20.43
C ASP A 150 9.37 3.35 -19.90
N PRO A 151 10.70 3.52 -20.05
CA PRO A 151 11.42 4.64 -19.45
C PRO A 151 10.94 6.01 -19.94
N VAL A 152 10.59 6.12 -21.22
CA VAL A 152 10.15 7.39 -21.83
C VAL A 152 8.79 7.79 -21.28
N VAL A 153 7.86 6.84 -21.19
CA VAL A 153 6.55 7.09 -20.59
C VAL A 153 6.70 7.39 -19.10
N ARG A 154 7.51 6.60 -18.38
CA ARG A 154 7.71 6.74 -16.94
C ARG A 154 8.28 8.11 -16.57
N ASP A 155 9.28 8.60 -17.29
CA ASP A 155 9.86 9.93 -17.06
C ASP A 155 8.82 11.06 -17.28
N ARG A 156 7.91 10.89 -18.24
CA ARG A 156 6.83 11.86 -18.47
C ARG A 156 5.81 11.91 -17.34
N ILE A 157 5.41 10.76 -16.81
CA ILE A 157 4.27 10.66 -15.89
C ILE A 157 4.67 10.60 -14.41
N CYS A 158 5.88 10.12 -14.11
CA CYS A 158 6.44 9.89 -12.76
C CYS A 158 7.76 10.65 -12.54
N ARG A 159 7.79 11.96 -12.79
CA ARG A 159 9.01 12.77 -12.61
C ARG A 159 9.55 12.67 -11.18
N GLY A 160 10.83 12.33 -11.05
CA GLY A 160 11.54 12.25 -9.77
C GLY A 160 11.57 10.87 -9.10
N LYS A 161 11.08 9.80 -9.75
CA LYS A 161 11.25 8.40 -9.30
C LYS A 161 12.60 7.80 -9.66
#